data_AF-A0A958C1B7-F1
#
_entry.id   AF-A0A958C1B7-F1
#
_cell.length_a   1.000
_cell.length_b   1.000
_cell.length_c   1.000
_cell.angle_alpha   90.00
_cell.angle_beta   90.00
_cell.angle_gamma   90.00
#
_symmetry.space_group_name_H-M   'P 1'
#
loop_
_entity.id
_entity.type
_entity.pdbx_description
1 polymer ?
#
loop_
_entity_poly.entity_id
_entity_poly.type
_entity_poly.pdbx_seq_one_letter_code
_entity_poly.pdbx_strand_id
1 'polypeptide(L)'
;VSYKNLGDAGVEFLNEWADEGARVRVPTTLNPAGMEMDRWQEMGISPSFAEPQISAVSAFVKMGVTPTMSCTPYLFPDYVPQRGDHLAWAESSA
;
A
#
# COMPACT_ATOMS: atom_id res chain seq x y z
N VAL A 1 -4.16 2.06 1.66
CA VAL A 1 -4.84 0.84 1.15
C VAL A 1 -5.37 0.01 2.31
N SER A 2 -6.60 -0.52 2.23
CA SER A 2 -7.23 -1.14 3.40
C SER A 2 -7.96 -2.45 3.05
N TYR A 3 -7.74 -3.52 3.81
CA TYR A 3 -8.50 -4.77 3.67
C TYR A 3 -10.01 -4.51 3.76
N LYS A 4 -10.45 -3.54 4.59
CA LYS A 4 -11.85 -3.14 4.70
C LYS A 4 -12.52 -2.77 3.37
N ASN A 5 -11.79 -2.21 2.40
CA ASN A 5 -12.33 -1.83 1.09
C ASN A 5 -12.02 -2.84 -0.01
N LEU A 6 -10.91 -3.58 0.11
CA LEU A 6 -10.53 -4.63 -0.83
C LEU A 6 -11.41 -5.88 -0.67
N GLY A 7 -11.69 -6.27 0.57
CA GLY A 7 -12.25 -7.58 0.90
C GLY A 7 -11.33 -8.73 0.46
N ASP A 8 -11.79 -9.96 0.63
CA ASP A 8 -11.00 -11.15 0.32
C ASP A 8 -10.64 -11.21 -1.17
N ALA A 9 -11.61 -10.92 -2.05
CA ALA A 9 -11.40 -10.94 -3.50
C ALA A 9 -10.33 -9.94 -3.95
N GLY A 10 -10.26 -8.75 -3.33
CA GLY A 10 -9.22 -7.77 -3.64
C GLY A 10 -7.84 -8.21 -3.17
N VAL A 11 -7.75 -8.89 -2.03
CA VAL A 11 -6.48 -9.43 -1.51
C VAL A 11 -6.01 -10.60 -2.38
N GLU A 12 -6.90 -11.52 -2.73
CA GLU A 12 -6.63 -12.66 -3.62
C GLU A 12 -6.10 -12.18 -4.97
N PHE A 13 -6.81 -11.26 -5.63
CA PHE A 13 -6.39 -10.66 -6.89
C PHE A 13 -5.01 -10.01 -6.84
N LEU A 14 -4.69 -9.27 -5.76
CA LEU A 14 -3.38 -8.65 -5.59
C LEU A 14 -2.27 -9.70 -5.46
N ASN A 15 -2.51 -10.77 -4.71
CA ASN A 15 -1.55 -11.86 -4.55
C ASN A 15 -1.34 -12.61 -5.86
N GLU A 16 -2.40 -12.94 -6.60
CA GLU A 16 -2.33 -13.58 -7.92
C GLU A 16 -1.45 -12.78 -8.88
N TRP A 17 -1.70 -11.48 -9.03
CA TRP A 17 -0.87 -10.61 -9.87
C TRP A 17 0.58 -10.56 -9.41
N ALA A 18 0.82 -10.47 -8.11
CA ALA A 18 2.17 -10.45 -7.58
C ALA A 18 2.89 -11.79 -7.85
N ASP A 19 2.19 -12.92 -7.78
CA ASP A 19 2.67 -14.26 -8.08
C ASP A 19 2.94 -14.49 -9.57
N GLU A 20 2.11 -13.93 -10.45
CA GLU A 20 2.30 -13.91 -11.91
C GLU A 20 3.45 -12.97 -12.35
N GLY A 21 4.06 -12.24 -11.42
CA GLY A 21 5.22 -11.39 -11.68
C GLY A 21 4.86 -9.98 -12.15
N ALA A 22 3.65 -9.51 -11.90
CA ALA A 22 3.28 -8.12 -12.14
C ALA A 22 4.26 -7.17 -11.42
N ARG A 23 4.52 -6.03 -12.05
CA ARG A 23 5.43 -4.99 -11.54
C ARG A 23 4.93 -3.60 -11.91
N VAL A 24 5.12 -2.65 -11.00
CA VAL A 24 5.00 -1.23 -11.34
C VAL A 24 6.13 -0.83 -12.29
N ARG A 25 5.84 0.13 -13.19
CA ARG A 25 6.83 0.63 -14.18
C ARG A 25 7.40 2.00 -13.85
N VAL A 26 6.77 2.75 -12.96
CA VAL A 26 7.20 4.07 -12.50
C VAL A 26 7.34 4.04 -10.98
N PRO A 27 8.14 4.94 -10.39
CA PRO A 27 8.20 5.09 -8.94
C PRO A 27 6.78 5.21 -8.37
N THR A 28 6.42 4.27 -7.51
CA THR A 28 5.07 4.17 -6.96
C THR A 28 5.20 3.99 -5.45
N THR A 29 4.52 4.84 -4.71
CA THR A 29 4.41 4.78 -3.24
C THR A 29 3.02 4.31 -2.83
N LEU A 30 2.85 3.97 -1.56
CA LEU A 30 1.60 3.38 -1.06
C LEU A 30 1.01 4.22 0.07
N ASN A 31 -0.27 4.55 -0.07
CA ASN A 31 -1.07 5.20 0.97
C ASN A 31 -1.09 4.37 2.27
N PRO A 32 -1.46 4.99 3.42
CA PRO A 32 -1.47 4.31 4.72
C PRO A 32 -2.27 3.01 4.70
N ALA A 33 -1.81 2.03 5.46
CA ALA A 33 -2.53 0.79 5.70
C ALA A 33 -3.80 1.05 6.54
N GLY A 34 -4.73 0.09 6.54
CA GLY A 34 -5.94 0.15 7.37
C GLY A 34 -5.68 -0.03 8.88
N MET A 35 -4.43 -0.24 9.28
CA MET A 35 -3.99 -0.42 10.67
C MET A 35 -2.50 -0.12 10.81
N GLU A 36 -2.00 -0.04 12.04
CA GLU A 36 -0.57 0.02 12.33
C GLU A 36 0.08 -1.36 12.11
N MET A 37 1.11 -1.45 11.26
CA MET A 37 1.62 -2.73 10.77
C MET A 37 2.39 -3.54 11.82
N ASP A 38 3.11 -2.87 12.72
CA ASP A 38 4.00 -3.52 13.69
C ASP A 38 3.39 -3.66 15.09
N ARG A 39 2.29 -2.95 15.36
CA ARG A 39 1.70 -2.84 16.69
C ARG A 39 0.20 -3.16 16.72
N TRP A 40 -0.35 -3.73 15.66
CA TRP A 40 -1.78 -4.02 15.56
C TRP A 40 -2.28 -4.94 16.70
N GLN A 41 -1.45 -5.87 17.21
CA GLN A 41 -1.84 -6.69 18.37
C GLN A 41 -2.03 -5.85 19.63
N GLU A 42 -1.12 -4.91 19.90
CA GLU A 42 -1.21 -4.01 21.06
C GLU A 42 -2.44 -3.09 20.96
N MET A 43 -2.83 -2.75 19.74
CA MET A 43 -4.01 -1.96 19.44
C MET A 43 -5.32 -2.78 19.46
N GLY A 44 -5.25 -4.08 19.76
CA GLY A 44 -6.41 -4.96 19.85
C GLY A 44 -7.08 -5.26 18.51
N ILE A 45 -6.35 -5.12 17.39
CA ILE A 45 -6.87 -5.46 16.07
C ILE A 45 -6.94 -6.99 15.95
N SER A 46 -8.06 -7.50 15.43
CA SER A 46 -8.25 -8.94 15.22
C SER A 46 -7.27 -9.48 14.16
N PRO A 47 -6.68 -10.68 14.36
CA PRO A 47 -5.91 -11.38 13.33
C PRO A 47 -6.68 -11.52 12.01
N SER A 48 -7.99 -11.74 12.07
CA SER A 48 -8.86 -11.88 10.90
C SER A 48 -8.92 -10.62 10.01
N PHE A 49 -8.54 -9.46 10.54
CA PHE A 49 -8.36 -8.23 9.77
C PHE A 49 -6.89 -7.98 9.44
N ALA A 50 -6.01 -8.25 10.41
CA ALA A 50 -4.60 -7.93 10.30
C ALA A 50 -3.87 -8.78 9.26
N GLU A 51 -4.09 -10.09 9.25
CA GLU A 51 -3.44 -11.01 8.33
C GLU A 51 -3.72 -10.69 6.85
N PRO A 52 -4.98 -10.50 6.40
CA PRO A 52 -5.24 -10.12 5.01
C PRO A 52 -4.76 -8.70 4.68
N GLN A 53 -4.79 -7.77 5.64
CA GLN A 53 -4.19 -6.44 5.47
C GLN A 53 -2.67 -6.52 5.21
N ILE A 54 -1.96 -7.35 5.98
CA ILE A 54 -0.52 -7.60 5.81
C ILE A 54 -0.24 -8.29 4.46
N SER A 55 -1.08 -9.24 4.07
CA SER A 55 -0.98 -9.90 2.78
C SER A 55 -1.13 -8.91 1.62
N ALA A 56 -2.14 -8.03 1.65
CA ALA A 56 -2.32 -7.01 0.62
C ALA A 56 -1.09 -6.10 0.47
N VAL A 57 -0.55 -5.61 1.58
CA VAL A 57 0.66 -4.78 1.58
C VAL A 57 1.85 -5.55 1.01
N SER A 58 2.02 -6.81 1.40
CA SER A 58 3.11 -7.67 0.93
C SER A 58 3.03 -7.90 -0.58
N ALA A 59 1.83 -8.05 -1.15
CA ALA A 59 1.62 -8.15 -2.59
C ALA A 59 2.07 -6.87 -3.33
N PHE A 60 1.74 -5.69 -2.83
CA PHE A 60 2.23 -4.42 -3.39
C PHE A 60 3.75 -4.32 -3.34
N VAL A 61 4.36 -4.66 -2.21
CA VAL A 61 5.83 -4.67 -2.06
C VAL A 61 6.45 -5.66 -3.05
N LYS A 62 5.88 -6.87 -3.19
CA LYS A 62 6.33 -7.86 -4.16
C LYS A 62 6.28 -7.30 -5.59
N MET A 63 5.25 -6.53 -5.93
CA MET A 63 5.13 -5.84 -7.23
C MET A 63 6.05 -4.60 -7.40
N GLY A 64 6.87 -4.26 -6.41
CA GLY A 64 7.84 -3.16 -6.48
C GLY A 64 7.31 -1.79 -6.03
N VAL A 65 6.15 -1.75 -5.36
CA VAL A 65 5.65 -0.53 -4.73
C VAL A 65 6.43 -0.26 -3.44
N THR A 66 6.80 1.00 -3.20
CA THR A 66 7.42 1.37 -1.91
C THR A 66 6.34 1.62 -0.85
N PRO A 67 6.36 0.87 0.27
CA PRO A 67 5.34 0.96 1.32
C PRO A 67 5.58 2.16 2.25
N THR A 68 5.47 3.38 1.74
CA THR A 68 5.66 4.60 2.54
C THR A 68 4.59 4.80 3.62
N MET A 69 3.43 4.16 3.46
CA MET A 69 2.31 4.17 4.41
C MET A 69 1.88 5.58 4.84
N SER A 70 1.93 6.53 3.92
CA SER A 70 1.64 7.94 4.18
C SER A 70 0.70 8.51 3.13
N CYS A 71 -0.20 9.39 3.56
CA CYS A 71 -1.00 10.23 2.67
C CYS A 71 -0.27 11.55 2.31
N THR A 72 1.02 11.63 2.59
CA THR A 72 1.86 12.79 2.27
C THR A 72 3.23 12.32 1.77
N PRO A 73 3.29 11.42 0.76
CA PRO A 73 4.55 10.80 0.34
C PRO A 73 5.58 11.82 -0.16
N TYR A 74 5.14 12.96 -0.68
CA TYR A 74 5.97 14.08 -1.15
C TYR A 74 6.76 14.80 -0.05
N LEU A 75 6.45 14.55 1.23
CA LEU A 75 7.26 15.06 2.35
C LEU A 75 8.49 14.19 2.60
N PHE A 76 8.56 12.99 2.02
CA PHE A 76 9.74 12.15 2.12
C PHE A 76 10.80 12.60 1.11
N PRO A 77 12.07 12.75 1.51
CA PRO A 77 13.15 13.25 0.65
C PRO A 77 13.29 12.52 -0.69
N ASP A 78 13.02 11.20 -0.70
CA ASP A 78 13.17 10.35 -1.88
C ASP A 78 12.02 10.49 -2.90
N TYR A 79 10.92 11.17 -2.55
CA TYR A 79 9.69 11.24 -3.36
C TYR A 79 9.20 12.67 -3.60
N VAL A 80 10.08 13.66 -3.47
CA VAL A 80 9.74 15.09 -3.69
C VAL A 80 9.50 15.36 -5.18
N PRO A 81 8.27 15.70 -5.60
CA PRO A 81 7.99 15.98 -7.00
C PRO A 81 8.69 17.24 -7.49
N GLN A 82 9.10 17.25 -8.75
CA GLN A 82 9.74 18.37 -9.41
C GLN A 82 8.77 19.10 -10.35
N ARG A 83 9.06 20.39 -10.61
CA ARG A 83 8.32 21.15 -11.61
C ARG A 83 8.46 20.47 -12.97
N GLY A 84 7.32 20.10 -13.56
CA GLY A 84 7.25 19.44 -14.86
C GLY A 84 6.98 17.94 -14.80
N ASP A 85 6.98 17.33 -13.61
CA ASP A 85 6.63 15.92 -13.45
C ASP A 85 5.15 15.66 -13.77
N HIS A 86 4.90 14.49 -14.36
CA HIS A 86 3.55 13.96 -14.53
C HIS A 86 3.23 13.01 -13.39
N LEU A 87 2.24 13.37 -12.57
CA LEU A 87 1.91 12.66 -11.34
C LEU A 87 0.49 12.11 -11.40
N ALA A 88 0.27 10.95 -10.79
CA ALA A 88 -1.04 10.36 -10.58
C ALA A 88 -1.21 10.05 -9.09
N TRP A 89 -2.36 10.44 -8.53
CA TRP A 89 -2.62 10.40 -7.09
C TRP A 89 -3.97 9.72 -6.82
N ALA A 90 -4.04 9.03 -5.70
CA ALA A 90 -5.26 8.40 -5.20
C ALA A 90 -5.44 8.67 -3.69
N GLU A 91 -5.12 9.88 -3.24
CA GLU A 91 -5.22 10.31 -1.84
C GLU A 91 -6.04 11.60 -1.71
N SER A 92 -6.53 11.87 -0.50
CA SER A 92 -7.44 13.00 -0.22
C SER A 92 -6.72 14.33 0.07
N SER A 93 -5.40 14.29 0.28
CA SER A 93 -4.52 15.43 0.59
C SER A 93 -3.96 16.11 -0.66
N ALA A 94 -4.19 15.51 -1.84
CA ALA A 94 -3.76 15.99 -3.15
C ALA A 94 -4.81 16.93 -3.77
#